data_AF-A0A968KLA2-F1
#
_entry.id   AF-A0A968KLA2-F1
#
_cell.length_a   1.000
_cell.length_b   1.000
_cell.length_c   1.000
_cell.angle_alpha   90.00
_cell.angle_beta   90.00
_cell.angle_gamma   90.00
#
_symmetry.space_group_name_H-M   'P 1'
#
loop_
_entity.id
_entity.type
_entity.pdbx_description
1 polymer ?
#
loop_
_entity_poly.entity_id
_entity_poly.type
_entity_poly.pdbx_seq_one_letter_code
_entity_poly.pdbx_strand_id
1 'polypeptide(L)'
;MTRLVELKLMPEDKTERKALENAINPYQARAEAVEKKVSPFELGRALFHLNQRRGFKSNRKTDAKQKQQAAAEKRDMKQEMETLEADIKKLGNETTLGQFLWSRHKDGLPVRGYPGENRLPKRSHYQHEFDAIRKQQAAHFPHIKPEEWDHLRDVVIFYQRPLKPQERGRCLYLETETRAPRALPSFWKFSIAQDMHNLKIIHPDRTKHPLTPKQKDNLFDNLSKIKAKKFDDIRKLKFLKLGEEYQFNLEGDTRKELKGNATASLLAKKEHFGKA
;
A
#
# COMPACT_ATOMS: atom_id res chain seq x y z
N MET A 1 -4.05 -6.96 -26.28
CA MET A 1 -3.83 -7.39 -27.68
C MET A 1 -5.07 -7.11 -28.50
N THR A 2 -6.23 -7.70 -28.19
CA THR A 2 -7.52 -7.44 -28.88
C THR A 2 -7.80 -5.96 -29.12
N ARG A 3 -7.71 -5.13 -28.06
CA ARG A 3 -7.94 -3.68 -28.20
C ARG A 3 -6.96 -2.97 -29.14
N LEU A 4 -5.70 -3.39 -29.21
CA LEU A 4 -4.73 -2.79 -30.13
C LEU A 4 -5.03 -3.16 -31.58
N VAL A 5 -5.55 -4.36 -31.82
CA VAL A 5 -5.99 -4.82 -33.15
C VAL A 5 -7.21 -4.03 -33.62
N GLU A 6 -8.23 -3.89 -32.76
CA GLU A 6 -9.43 -3.09 -33.05
C GLU A 6 -9.10 -1.63 -33.41
N LEU A 7 -8.09 -1.04 -32.75
CA LEU A 7 -7.62 0.32 -33.02
C LEU A 7 -6.64 0.42 -34.20
N LYS A 8 -6.43 -0.69 -34.94
CA LYS A 8 -5.49 -0.79 -36.07
C LYS A 8 -4.03 -0.45 -35.69
N LEU A 9 -3.67 -0.67 -34.42
CA LEU A 9 -2.32 -0.48 -33.89
C LEU A 9 -1.51 -1.79 -33.90
N MET A 10 -2.15 -2.92 -34.18
CA MET A 10 -1.51 -4.22 -34.35
C MET A 10 -2.19 -4.98 -35.48
N PRO A 11 -1.47 -5.81 -36.26
CA PRO A 11 -2.08 -6.70 -37.23
C PRO A 11 -3.05 -7.70 -36.60
N GLU A 12 -4.11 -8.06 -37.33
CA GLU A 12 -5.03 -9.14 -36.95
C GLU A 12 -4.32 -10.50 -36.99
N ASP A 13 -3.51 -10.72 -38.02
CA ASP A 13 -2.75 -11.95 -38.18
C ASP A 13 -1.72 -12.15 -37.06
N LYS A 14 -1.58 -13.39 -36.61
CA LYS A 14 -0.66 -13.73 -35.51
C LYS A 14 0.79 -13.78 -35.97
N THR A 15 1.04 -14.20 -37.21
CA THR A 15 2.38 -14.34 -37.78
C THR A 15 2.99 -12.96 -38.02
N GLU A 16 2.22 -12.04 -38.59
CA GLU A 16 2.63 -10.63 -38.76
C GLU A 16 2.94 -9.96 -37.42
N ARG A 17 2.09 -10.19 -36.39
CA ARG A 17 2.37 -9.70 -35.04
C ARG A 17 3.67 -10.22 -34.46
N LYS A 18 3.99 -11.50 -34.70
CA LYS A 18 5.25 -12.09 -34.25
C LYS A 18 6.45 -11.52 -35.01
N ALA A 19 6.30 -11.21 -36.29
CA ALA A 19 7.35 -10.54 -37.07
C ALA A 19 7.68 -9.15 -36.51
N LEU A 20 6.66 -8.39 -36.08
CA LEU A 20 6.83 -7.08 -35.45
C LEU A 20 7.63 -7.13 -34.13
N GLU A 21 7.60 -8.25 -33.41
CA GLU A 21 8.36 -8.41 -32.16
C GLU A 21 9.87 -8.27 -32.39
N ASN A 22 10.35 -8.83 -33.50
CA ASN A 22 11.75 -8.81 -33.91
C ASN A 22 12.11 -7.55 -34.71
N ALA A 23 11.16 -7.04 -35.49
CA ALA A 23 11.40 -5.89 -36.36
C ALA A 23 11.41 -4.55 -35.60
N ILE A 24 10.63 -4.42 -34.52
CA ILE A 24 10.46 -3.14 -33.80
C ILE A 24 10.97 -3.28 -32.36
N ASN A 25 12.08 -2.59 -32.07
CA ASN A 25 12.59 -2.48 -30.72
C ASN A 25 11.60 -1.67 -29.85
N PRO A 26 11.08 -2.25 -28.74
CA PRO A 26 10.07 -1.58 -27.94
C PRO A 26 10.60 -0.36 -27.17
N TYR A 27 11.89 -0.28 -26.86
CA TYR A 27 12.48 0.88 -26.18
C TYR A 27 12.60 2.05 -27.15
N GLN A 28 13.06 1.78 -28.37
CA GLN A 28 13.08 2.76 -29.45
C GLN A 28 11.69 3.30 -29.75
N ALA A 29 10.70 2.40 -29.97
CA ALA A 29 9.33 2.81 -30.28
C ALA A 29 8.72 3.68 -29.18
N ARG A 30 9.00 3.39 -27.90
CA ARG A 30 8.57 4.21 -26.76
C ARG A 30 9.20 5.61 -26.75
N ALA A 31 10.50 5.69 -27.01
CA ALA A 31 11.21 6.96 -27.04
C ALA A 31 10.78 7.83 -28.24
N GLU A 32 10.62 7.23 -29.41
CA GLU A 32 10.21 7.96 -30.61
C GLU A 32 8.75 8.43 -30.55
N ALA A 33 7.85 7.65 -29.93
CA ALA A 33 6.44 7.98 -29.80
C ALA A 33 6.15 9.21 -28.91
N VAL A 34 7.14 9.72 -28.15
CA VAL A 34 6.99 10.98 -27.41
C VAL A 34 7.63 12.18 -28.11
N GLU A 35 8.42 11.95 -29.16
CA GLU A 35 9.20 12.99 -29.86
C GLU A 35 8.64 13.32 -31.25
N LYS A 36 8.22 12.30 -32.00
CA LYS A 36 7.82 12.44 -33.40
C LYS A 36 6.62 11.56 -33.73
N LYS A 37 5.97 11.82 -34.86
CA LYS A 37 4.95 10.91 -35.41
C LYS A 37 5.59 9.55 -35.71
N VAL A 38 4.98 8.49 -35.20
CA VAL A 38 5.38 7.10 -35.48
C VAL A 38 4.32 6.39 -36.32
N SER A 39 4.64 5.22 -36.86
CA SER A 39 3.66 4.36 -37.54
C SER A 39 2.66 3.74 -36.56
N PRO A 40 1.49 3.27 -37.03
CA PRO A 40 0.50 2.62 -36.17
C PRO A 40 1.07 1.42 -35.39
N PHE A 41 1.92 0.62 -36.02
CA PHE A 41 2.48 -0.59 -35.41
C PHE A 41 3.62 -0.29 -34.43
N GLU A 42 4.38 0.78 -34.64
CA GLU A 42 5.34 1.27 -33.65
C GLU A 42 4.62 1.80 -32.40
N LEU A 43 3.55 2.58 -32.58
CA LEU A 43 2.71 3.03 -31.46
C LEU A 43 2.10 1.82 -30.71
N GLY A 44 1.55 0.86 -31.44
CA GLY A 44 1.05 -0.38 -30.85
C GLY A 44 2.12 -1.15 -30.08
N ARG A 45 3.33 -1.25 -30.62
CA ARG A 45 4.47 -1.91 -29.97
C ARG A 45 4.85 -1.22 -28.67
N ALA A 46 4.90 0.11 -28.66
CA ALA A 46 5.18 0.91 -27.47
C ALA A 46 4.12 0.67 -26.37
N LEU A 47 2.84 0.80 -26.71
CA LEU A 47 1.73 0.60 -25.78
C LEU A 47 1.63 -0.84 -25.26
N PHE A 48 1.88 -1.83 -26.11
CA PHE A 48 1.93 -3.23 -25.72
C PHE A 48 3.05 -3.49 -24.70
N HIS A 49 4.23 -2.90 -24.91
CA HIS A 49 5.35 -3.04 -23.99
C HIS A 49 5.06 -2.35 -22.65
N LEU A 50 4.43 -1.17 -22.66
CA LEU A 50 3.95 -0.51 -21.42
C LEU A 50 2.97 -1.39 -20.64
N ASN A 51 2.06 -2.09 -21.31
CA ASN A 51 1.14 -3.01 -20.66
C ASN A 51 1.86 -4.19 -19.98
N GLN A 52 2.90 -4.74 -20.62
CA GLN A 52 3.72 -5.80 -20.03
C GLN A 52 4.54 -5.28 -18.84
N ARG A 53 4.95 -4.01 -18.87
CA ARG A 53 5.85 -3.38 -17.89
C ARG A 53 5.20 -2.15 -17.25
N ARG A 54 4.06 -2.32 -16.60
CA ARG A 54 3.26 -1.19 -16.05
C ARG A 54 3.64 -0.71 -14.64
N GLY A 55 4.79 -1.16 -14.12
CA GLY A 55 5.25 -0.84 -12.76
C GLY A 55 4.40 -1.42 -11.62
N PHE A 56 4.99 -1.46 -10.42
CA PHE A 56 4.32 -1.95 -9.23
C PHE A 56 3.37 -0.90 -8.64
N LYS A 57 2.14 -1.31 -8.29
CA LYS A 57 1.21 -0.52 -7.46
C LYS A 57 0.95 -1.28 -6.18
N SER A 58 1.44 -0.73 -5.07
CA SER A 58 1.24 -1.32 -3.76
C SER A 58 -0.25 -1.41 -3.43
N ASN A 59 -0.73 -2.63 -3.15
CA ASN A 59 -2.06 -2.87 -2.58
C ASN A 59 -2.06 -2.77 -1.05
N ARG A 60 -0.90 -2.48 -0.42
CA ARG A 60 -0.76 -2.50 1.03
C ARG A 60 -1.35 -1.23 1.63
N LYS A 61 -2.44 -1.40 2.39
CA LYS A 61 -2.92 -0.40 3.35
C LYS A 61 -2.14 -0.59 4.65
N THR A 62 -1.00 0.08 4.80
CA THR A 62 -0.15 -0.06 6.02
C THR A 62 -0.69 0.75 7.19
N ASP A 63 -0.88 0.08 8.33
CA ASP A 63 -1.03 0.74 9.64
C ASP A 63 0.30 1.34 10.11
N ALA A 64 0.23 2.44 10.86
CA ALA A 64 1.39 3.24 11.28
C ALA A 64 2.45 2.43 12.07
N LYS A 65 2.08 1.40 12.84
CA LYS A 65 3.03 0.58 13.64
C LYS A 65 3.86 -0.39 12.79
N GLN A 66 3.36 -0.85 11.65
CA GLN A 66 4.15 -1.69 10.72
C GLN A 66 5.15 -0.88 9.87
N LYS A 67 5.21 0.45 10.03
CA LYS A 67 6.16 1.31 9.31
C LYS A 67 7.61 1.12 9.79
N GLN A 68 7.84 0.76 11.05
CA GLN A 68 9.19 0.67 11.63
C GLN A 68 9.97 -0.58 11.18
N GLN A 69 9.35 -1.77 11.19
CA GLN A 69 10.04 -3.00 10.78
C GLN A 69 10.18 -3.12 9.26
N ALA A 70 9.24 -2.55 8.51
CA ALA A 70 9.35 -2.41 7.06
C ALA A 70 10.32 -1.30 6.62
N ALA A 71 11.00 -0.60 7.53
CA ALA A 71 11.86 0.53 7.18
C ALA A 71 13.24 0.12 6.68
N ALA A 72 13.75 -1.08 7.01
CA ALA A 72 15.05 -1.55 6.54
C ALA A 72 14.99 -1.95 5.05
N GLU A 73 14.11 -2.87 4.67
CA GLU A 73 13.93 -3.29 3.25
C GLU A 73 13.37 -2.19 2.33
N LYS A 74 12.62 -1.21 2.89
CA LYS A 74 12.12 -0.07 2.10
C LYS A 74 13.16 1.00 1.83
N ARG A 75 14.28 1.04 2.56
CA ARG A 75 15.33 2.05 2.32
C ARG A 75 15.97 1.81 0.96
N ASP A 76 16.32 0.57 0.66
CA ASP A 76 16.99 0.20 -0.58
C ASP A 76 16.07 0.47 -1.79
N MET A 77 14.85 -0.08 -1.80
CA MET A 77 13.90 0.19 -2.89
C MET A 77 13.59 1.69 -3.09
N LYS A 78 13.52 2.46 -2.00
CA LYS A 78 13.27 3.90 -2.07
C LYS A 78 14.48 4.64 -2.65
N GLN A 79 15.69 4.27 -2.24
CA GLN A 79 16.93 4.83 -2.78
C GLN A 79 17.09 4.49 -4.26
N GLU A 80 16.77 3.27 -4.68
CA GLU A 80 16.80 2.85 -6.10
C GLU A 80 15.82 3.67 -6.96
N MET A 81 14.63 3.94 -6.40
CA MET A 81 13.63 4.78 -7.03
C MET A 81 14.09 6.25 -7.17
N GLU A 82 14.68 6.81 -6.10
CA GLU A 82 15.20 8.19 -6.10
C GLU A 82 16.41 8.33 -7.04
N THR A 83 17.27 7.32 -7.10
CA THR A 83 18.42 7.26 -8.01
C THR A 83 17.96 7.28 -9.46
N LEU A 84 16.96 6.47 -9.81
CA LEU A 84 16.38 6.47 -11.15
C LEU A 84 15.76 7.84 -11.49
N GLU A 85 15.01 8.44 -10.57
CA GLU A 85 14.40 9.76 -10.78
C GLU A 85 15.45 10.84 -11.02
N ALA A 86 16.56 10.82 -10.28
CA ALA A 86 17.67 11.73 -10.48
C ALA A 86 18.35 11.51 -11.85
N ASP A 87 18.56 10.27 -12.26
CA ASP A 87 19.19 9.95 -13.54
C ASP A 87 18.30 10.36 -14.73
N ILE A 88 16.98 10.15 -14.65
CA ILE A 88 16.04 10.63 -15.68
C ILE A 88 16.13 12.17 -15.80
N LYS A 89 16.14 12.87 -14.66
CA LYS A 89 16.25 14.34 -14.63
C LYS A 89 17.55 14.87 -15.22
N LYS A 90 18.67 14.14 -15.11
CA LYS A 90 19.94 14.52 -15.74
C LYS A 90 19.85 14.58 -17.27
N LEU A 91 18.99 13.77 -17.89
CA LEU A 91 18.74 13.83 -19.34
C LEU A 91 17.79 14.98 -19.72
N GLY A 92 16.93 15.41 -18.78
CA GLY A 92 16.01 16.52 -18.97
C GLY A 92 14.80 16.44 -18.04
N ASN A 93 14.20 17.58 -17.72
CA ASN A 93 13.08 17.66 -16.77
C ASN A 93 11.79 16.98 -17.28
N GLU A 94 11.57 16.92 -18.60
CA GLU A 94 10.41 16.27 -19.22
C GLU A 94 10.72 14.87 -19.78
N THR A 95 11.94 14.36 -19.56
CA THR A 95 12.37 13.07 -20.10
C THR A 95 11.50 11.94 -19.55
N THR A 96 10.97 11.13 -20.46
CA THR A 96 10.18 9.95 -20.10
C THR A 96 11.07 8.75 -19.79
N LEU A 97 10.51 7.75 -19.10
CA LEU A 97 11.23 6.51 -18.80
C LEU A 97 11.65 5.77 -20.08
N GLY A 98 10.82 5.80 -21.13
CA GLY A 98 11.11 5.23 -22.45
C GLY A 98 12.36 5.85 -23.09
N GLN A 99 12.46 7.18 -23.10
CA GLN A 99 13.63 7.91 -23.60
C GLN A 99 14.89 7.58 -22.80
N PHE A 100 14.80 7.58 -21.46
CA PHE A 100 15.92 7.21 -20.60
C PHE A 100 16.42 5.79 -20.87
N LEU A 101 15.51 4.81 -20.93
CA LEU A 101 15.87 3.41 -21.19
C LEU A 101 16.42 3.24 -22.62
N TRP A 102 15.91 3.99 -23.60
CA TRP A 102 16.46 3.95 -24.95
C TRP A 102 17.86 4.53 -25.04
N SER A 103 18.14 5.64 -24.37
CA SER A 103 19.50 6.19 -24.26
C SER A 103 20.46 5.15 -23.70
N ARG A 104 20.10 4.52 -22.57
CA ARG A 104 20.90 3.43 -21.98
C ARG A 104 21.14 2.28 -22.95
N HIS A 105 20.10 1.86 -23.67
CA HIS A 105 20.21 0.79 -24.65
C HIS A 105 21.21 1.14 -25.77
N LYS A 106 21.23 2.39 -26.26
CA LYS A 106 22.20 2.83 -27.26
C LYS A 106 23.62 2.81 -26.73
N ASP A 107 23.79 3.15 -25.45
CA ASP A 107 25.08 3.14 -24.76
C ASP A 107 25.55 1.72 -24.38
N GLY A 108 24.83 0.67 -24.79
CA GLY A 108 25.11 -0.72 -24.44
C GLY A 108 24.87 -1.04 -22.96
N LEU A 109 24.20 -0.13 -22.22
CA LEU A 109 23.89 -0.30 -20.81
C LEU A 109 22.63 -1.14 -20.61
N PRO A 110 22.50 -1.85 -19.48
CA PRO A 110 21.31 -2.64 -19.20
C PRO A 110 20.06 -1.75 -19.05
N VAL A 111 18.95 -2.27 -19.57
CA VAL A 111 17.61 -1.66 -19.53
C VAL A 111 16.61 -2.45 -18.68
N ARG A 112 17.07 -3.56 -18.09
CA ARG A 112 16.31 -4.40 -17.18
C ARG A 112 17.13 -4.53 -15.90
N GLY A 113 16.45 -4.47 -14.75
CA GLY A 113 17.10 -4.58 -13.46
C GLY A 113 17.95 -5.85 -13.38
N TYR A 114 19.25 -5.65 -13.26
CA TYR A 114 20.25 -6.67 -12.99
C TYR A 114 20.65 -6.58 -11.51
N PRO A 115 21.05 -7.67 -10.84
CA PRO A 115 21.61 -7.58 -9.50
C PRO A 115 22.76 -6.56 -9.45
N GLY A 116 22.62 -5.52 -8.61
CA GLY A 116 23.57 -4.40 -8.50
C GLY A 116 23.20 -3.14 -9.28
N GLU A 117 22.21 -3.19 -10.17
CA GLU A 117 21.63 -1.98 -10.76
C GLU A 117 20.48 -1.45 -9.89
N ASN A 118 20.82 -0.52 -9.02
CA ASN A 118 19.93 0.15 -8.07
C ASN A 118 18.94 1.13 -8.76
N ARG A 119 18.12 0.66 -9.71
CA ARG A 119 17.14 1.51 -10.41
C ARG A 119 15.80 0.81 -10.55
N LEU A 120 14.80 1.32 -9.83
CA LEU A 120 13.47 0.72 -9.80
C LEU A 120 12.38 1.68 -10.32
N PRO A 121 11.83 1.45 -11.53
CA PRO A 121 10.76 2.29 -12.07
C PRO A 121 9.45 2.17 -11.29
N LYS A 122 8.95 3.30 -10.77
CA LYS A 122 7.58 3.43 -10.25
C LYS A 122 6.53 3.39 -11.36
N ARG A 123 5.31 2.97 -11.02
CA ARG A 123 4.13 3.06 -11.91
C ARG A 123 3.88 4.46 -12.45
N SER A 124 4.15 5.50 -11.66
CA SER A 124 4.01 6.89 -12.08
C SER A 124 4.87 7.24 -13.29
N HIS A 125 6.07 6.67 -13.43
CA HIS A 125 6.91 6.89 -14.61
C HIS A 125 6.27 6.36 -15.89
N TYR A 126 5.67 5.17 -15.82
CA TYR A 126 4.97 4.58 -16.95
C TYR A 126 3.69 5.35 -17.29
N GLN A 127 2.97 5.87 -16.29
CA GLN A 127 1.80 6.71 -16.50
C GLN A 127 2.17 8.05 -17.14
N HIS A 128 3.21 8.72 -16.63
CA HIS A 128 3.74 9.95 -17.22
C HIS A 128 4.15 9.74 -18.67
N GLU A 129 4.87 8.65 -18.97
CA GLU A 129 5.24 8.32 -20.34
C GLU A 129 4.04 8.04 -21.24
N PHE A 130 3.05 7.28 -20.76
CA PHE A 130 1.81 7.08 -21.52
C PHE A 130 1.10 8.40 -21.83
N ASP A 131 1.01 9.29 -20.84
CA ASP A 131 0.37 10.59 -20.98
C ASP A 131 1.13 11.48 -21.98
N ALA A 132 2.46 11.41 -21.99
CA ALA A 132 3.31 12.05 -23.01
C ALA A 132 3.11 11.47 -24.42
N ILE A 133 3.06 10.13 -24.55
CA ILE A 133 2.78 9.45 -25.84
C ILE A 133 1.42 9.88 -26.36
N ARG A 134 0.38 9.87 -25.51
CA ARG A 134 -0.97 10.30 -25.89
C ARG A 134 -0.94 11.75 -26.37
N LYS A 135 -0.29 12.66 -25.64
CA LYS A 135 -0.19 14.07 -25.99
C LYS A 135 0.44 14.26 -27.38
N GLN A 136 1.51 13.52 -27.69
CA GLN A 136 2.20 13.62 -28.96
C GLN A 136 1.43 12.94 -30.11
N GLN A 137 0.85 11.76 -29.88
CA GLN A 137 0.30 10.93 -30.95
C GLN A 137 -1.18 11.19 -31.23
N ALA A 138 -1.97 11.72 -30.28
CA ALA A 138 -3.42 11.86 -30.46
C ALA A 138 -3.81 12.66 -31.73
N ALA A 139 -3.07 13.73 -32.05
CA ALA A 139 -3.32 14.53 -33.26
C ALA A 139 -2.96 13.79 -34.55
N HIS A 140 -2.05 12.81 -34.50
CA HIS A 140 -1.60 12.04 -35.66
C HIS A 140 -2.47 10.81 -35.94
N PHE A 141 -3.27 10.37 -34.96
CA PHE A 141 -4.14 9.20 -35.03
C PHE A 141 -5.60 9.58 -34.71
N PRO A 142 -6.27 10.41 -35.54
CA PRO A 142 -7.60 10.95 -35.25
C PRO A 142 -8.70 9.88 -35.19
N HIS A 143 -8.46 8.68 -35.73
CA HIS A 143 -9.39 7.55 -35.59
C HIS A 143 -9.44 6.99 -34.17
N ILE A 144 -8.43 7.28 -33.33
CA ILE A 144 -8.41 6.91 -31.91
C ILE A 144 -8.97 8.08 -31.11
N LYS A 145 -10.24 7.96 -30.75
CA LYS A 145 -10.96 9.01 -30.02
C LYS A 145 -10.41 9.21 -28.60
N PRO A 146 -10.64 10.36 -27.95
CA PRO A 146 -10.16 10.60 -26.58
C PRO A 146 -10.55 9.50 -25.59
N GLU A 147 -11.75 8.95 -25.69
CA GLU A 147 -12.28 7.90 -24.80
C GLU A 147 -11.53 6.58 -24.98
N GLU A 148 -11.02 6.32 -26.18
CA GLU A 148 -10.20 5.15 -26.48
C GLU A 148 -8.85 5.22 -25.79
N TRP A 149 -8.24 6.41 -25.75
CA TRP A 149 -7.02 6.65 -25.00
C TRP A 149 -7.24 6.47 -23.50
N ASP A 150 -8.35 6.97 -22.96
CA ASP A 150 -8.71 6.78 -21.55
C ASP A 150 -8.91 5.29 -21.22
N HIS A 151 -9.62 4.57 -22.09
CA HIS A 151 -9.82 3.13 -21.94
C HIS A 151 -8.50 2.35 -21.99
N LEU A 152 -7.61 2.67 -22.94
CA LEU A 152 -6.27 2.07 -23.02
C LEU A 152 -5.48 2.32 -21.72
N ARG A 153 -5.53 3.53 -21.19
CA ARG A 153 -4.83 3.92 -19.97
C ARG A 153 -5.37 3.19 -18.74
N ASP A 154 -6.64 3.36 -18.46
CA ASP A 154 -7.20 3.09 -17.14
C ASP A 154 -7.79 1.67 -17.02
N VAL A 155 -8.18 1.06 -18.15
CA VAL A 155 -8.78 -0.28 -18.20
C VAL A 155 -7.78 -1.32 -18.72
N VAL A 156 -7.05 -1.02 -19.79
CA VAL A 156 -6.17 -2.01 -20.43
C VAL A 156 -4.79 -2.07 -19.77
N ILE A 157 -4.10 -0.93 -19.66
CA ILE A 157 -2.70 -0.87 -19.22
C ILE A 157 -2.64 -0.79 -17.70
N PHE A 158 -3.22 0.23 -17.09
CA PHE A 158 -3.03 0.54 -15.67
C PHE A 158 -4.19 0.10 -14.76
N TYR A 159 -5.11 -0.73 -15.23
CA TYR A 159 -6.06 -1.37 -14.32
C TYR A 159 -5.35 -2.40 -13.43
N GLN A 160 -5.76 -2.45 -12.16
CA GLN A 160 -5.32 -3.46 -11.21
C GLN A 160 -6.53 -3.94 -10.44
N ARG A 161 -6.85 -5.23 -10.56
CA ARG A 161 -7.99 -5.83 -9.87
C ARG A 161 -7.84 -5.64 -8.35
N PRO A 162 -8.94 -5.37 -7.64
CA PRO A 162 -8.90 -5.36 -6.18
C PRO A 162 -8.46 -6.74 -5.68
N LEU A 163 -7.76 -6.75 -4.54
CA LEU A 163 -7.43 -8.00 -3.86
C LEU A 163 -8.71 -8.72 -3.45
N LYS A 164 -8.68 -10.05 -3.48
CA LYS A 164 -9.75 -10.87 -2.91
C LYS A 164 -9.89 -10.52 -1.41
N PRO A 165 -11.10 -10.19 -0.93
CA PRO A 165 -11.35 -10.06 0.49
C PRO A 165 -10.91 -11.32 1.23
N GLN A 166 -10.27 -11.16 2.38
CA GLN A 166 -9.93 -12.29 3.23
C GLN A 166 -11.17 -12.70 4.02
N GLU A 167 -11.54 -13.97 3.95
CA GLU A 167 -12.68 -14.51 4.70
C GLU A 167 -12.37 -14.54 6.20
N ARG A 168 -13.38 -14.24 7.02
CA ARG A 168 -13.23 -14.29 8.47
C ARG A 168 -13.33 -15.76 8.92
N GLY A 169 -12.40 -16.20 9.74
CA GLY A 169 -12.48 -17.51 10.39
C GLY A 169 -13.76 -17.68 11.22
N ARG A 170 -14.08 -18.92 11.58
CA ARG A 170 -15.28 -19.29 12.35
C ARG A 170 -15.10 -19.06 13.85
N CYS A 171 -16.22 -18.82 14.55
CA CYS A 171 -16.25 -18.71 16.00
C CYS A 171 -15.99 -20.09 16.62
N LEU A 172 -15.26 -20.12 17.76
CA LEU A 172 -14.95 -21.35 18.48
C LEU A 172 -16.19 -22.00 19.12
N TYR A 173 -17.12 -21.17 19.62
CA TYR A 173 -18.30 -21.64 20.35
C TYR A 173 -19.57 -21.68 19.50
N LEU A 174 -19.58 -20.95 18.37
CA LEU A 174 -20.70 -20.87 17.44
C LEU A 174 -20.17 -21.22 16.04
N GLU A 175 -20.02 -22.51 15.75
CA GLU A 175 -19.34 -22.99 14.53
C GLU A 175 -20.05 -22.54 13.23
N THR A 176 -21.34 -22.23 13.31
CA THR A 176 -22.16 -21.66 12.23
C THR A 176 -21.90 -20.17 11.97
N GLU A 177 -21.21 -19.50 12.90
CA GLU A 177 -20.97 -18.06 12.86
C GLU A 177 -19.52 -17.70 12.54
N THR A 178 -19.33 -16.56 11.91
CA THR A 178 -17.99 -16.00 11.65
C THR A 178 -17.52 -15.14 12.82
N ARG A 179 -16.19 -15.06 13.04
CA ARG A 179 -15.60 -14.25 14.11
C ARG A 179 -16.02 -12.79 14.01
N ALA A 180 -16.34 -12.19 15.16
CA ALA A 180 -16.66 -10.78 15.27
C ALA A 180 -15.46 -9.91 14.84
N PRO A 181 -15.68 -8.82 14.07
CA PRO A 181 -14.63 -7.85 13.78
C PRO A 181 -14.08 -7.22 15.06
N ARG A 182 -12.75 -7.13 15.16
CA ARG A 182 -12.06 -6.47 16.29
C ARG A 182 -12.44 -5.00 16.47
N ALA A 183 -12.92 -4.35 15.41
CA ALA A 183 -13.29 -2.95 15.47
C ALA A 183 -14.64 -2.71 16.18
N LEU A 184 -15.44 -3.75 16.44
CA LEU A 184 -16.77 -3.58 17.05
C LEU A 184 -16.69 -3.06 18.50
N PRO A 185 -17.66 -2.22 18.93
CA PRO A 185 -17.77 -1.80 20.33
C PRO A 185 -17.94 -2.98 21.29
N SER A 186 -18.69 -4.02 20.89
CA SER A 186 -18.91 -5.22 21.71
C SER A 186 -17.61 -6.01 21.94
N PHE A 187 -16.74 -6.11 20.93
CA PHE A 187 -15.43 -6.76 21.07
C PHE A 187 -14.59 -6.06 22.14
N TRP A 188 -14.52 -4.72 22.10
CA TRP A 188 -13.74 -3.98 23.09
C TRP A 188 -14.36 -4.03 24.48
N LYS A 189 -15.69 -3.93 24.60
CA LYS A 189 -16.39 -4.12 25.89
C LYS A 189 -16.08 -5.49 26.50
N PHE A 190 -16.18 -6.56 25.71
CA PHE A 190 -15.83 -7.92 26.16
C PHE A 190 -14.36 -8.02 26.57
N SER A 191 -13.44 -7.54 25.74
CA SER A 191 -12.00 -7.61 26.01
C SER A 191 -11.61 -6.86 27.28
N ILE A 192 -12.15 -5.66 27.50
CA ILE A 192 -11.86 -4.87 28.70
C ILE A 192 -12.47 -5.56 29.93
N ALA A 193 -13.72 -6.04 29.85
CA ALA A 193 -14.37 -6.75 30.95
C ALA A 193 -13.60 -8.01 31.36
N GLN A 194 -13.09 -8.77 30.39
CA GLN A 194 -12.25 -9.94 30.64
C GLN A 194 -10.95 -9.56 31.35
N ASP A 195 -10.29 -8.48 30.93
CA ASP A 195 -9.11 -7.96 31.63
C ASP A 195 -9.46 -7.53 33.06
N MET A 196 -10.58 -6.82 33.29
CA MET A 196 -11.01 -6.38 34.64
C MET A 196 -11.29 -7.56 35.57
N HIS A 197 -11.79 -8.67 35.04
CA HIS A 197 -12.05 -9.86 35.84
C HIS A 197 -10.76 -10.62 36.18
N ASN A 198 -9.81 -10.66 35.25
CA ASN A 198 -8.55 -11.40 35.40
C ASN A 198 -7.45 -10.62 36.13
N LEU A 199 -7.56 -9.29 36.20
CA LEU A 199 -6.57 -8.41 36.81
C LEU A 199 -6.56 -8.55 38.34
N LYS A 200 -5.38 -8.84 38.88
CA LYS A 200 -5.08 -8.93 40.30
C LYS A 200 -3.86 -8.09 40.63
N ILE A 201 -3.91 -7.42 41.77
CA ILE A 201 -2.79 -6.68 42.36
C ILE A 201 -1.96 -7.68 43.16
N ILE A 202 -0.66 -7.71 42.90
CA ILE A 202 0.35 -8.45 43.66
C ILE A 202 0.93 -7.49 44.68
N HIS A 203 0.78 -7.83 45.95
CA HIS A 203 1.30 -7.05 47.08
C HIS A 203 2.77 -7.41 47.35
N PRO A 204 3.51 -6.59 48.13
CA PRO A 204 4.91 -6.86 48.46
C PRO A 204 5.15 -8.21 49.14
N ASP A 205 4.16 -8.71 49.89
CA ASP A 205 4.14 -10.02 50.53
C ASP A 205 3.80 -11.18 49.55
N ARG A 206 3.70 -10.88 48.25
CA ARG A 206 3.33 -11.79 47.15
C ARG A 206 1.89 -12.30 47.18
N THR A 207 1.04 -11.79 48.06
CA THR A 207 -0.39 -12.09 48.02
C THR A 207 -1.05 -11.42 46.81
N LYS A 208 -2.12 -12.03 46.31
CA LYS A 208 -2.81 -11.58 45.08
C LYS A 208 -4.25 -11.21 45.39
N HIS A 209 -4.56 -9.93 45.28
CA HIS A 209 -5.89 -9.40 45.55
C HIS A 209 -6.59 -8.97 44.26
N PRO A 210 -7.84 -9.40 44.01
CA PRO A 210 -8.62 -8.88 42.90
C PRO A 210 -8.99 -7.41 43.14
N LEU A 211 -9.26 -6.68 42.06
CA LEU A 211 -9.85 -5.36 42.17
C LEU A 211 -11.25 -5.42 42.81
N THR A 212 -11.58 -4.42 43.62
CA THR A 212 -12.95 -4.23 44.13
C THR A 212 -13.91 -3.90 42.97
N PRO A 213 -15.23 -4.15 43.10
CA PRO A 213 -16.20 -3.83 42.06
C PRO A 213 -16.10 -2.37 41.57
N LYS A 214 -16.02 -1.42 42.52
CA LYS A 214 -15.87 0.01 42.21
C LYS A 214 -14.56 0.33 41.47
N GLN A 215 -13.46 -0.36 41.79
CA GLN A 215 -12.19 -0.19 41.07
C GLN A 215 -12.27 -0.74 39.64
N LYS A 216 -12.97 -1.88 39.44
CA LYS A 216 -13.22 -2.46 38.11
C LYS A 216 -14.02 -1.50 37.24
N ASP A 217 -15.12 -0.95 37.77
CA ASP A 217 -15.97 -0.02 37.02
C ASP A 217 -15.21 1.24 36.59
N ASN A 218 -14.45 1.85 37.52
CA ASN A 218 -13.64 3.03 37.22
C ASN A 218 -12.56 2.75 36.17
N LEU A 219 -11.89 1.60 36.25
CA LEU A 219 -10.86 1.23 35.27
C LEU A 219 -11.46 0.86 33.92
N PHE A 220 -12.63 0.20 33.91
CA PHE A 220 -13.39 -0.10 32.71
C PHE A 220 -13.80 1.18 31.96
N ASP A 221 -14.36 2.16 32.67
CA ASP A 221 -14.75 3.45 32.09
C ASP A 221 -13.55 4.23 31.55
N ASN A 222 -12.42 4.13 32.24
CA ASN A 222 -11.18 4.75 31.78
C ASN A 222 -10.70 4.12 30.46
N LEU A 223 -10.60 2.79 30.42
CA LEU A 223 -10.16 2.03 29.24
C LEU A 223 -11.14 2.12 28.07
N SER A 224 -12.43 2.33 28.33
CA SER A 224 -13.47 2.50 27.30
C SER A 224 -13.30 3.76 26.45
N LYS A 225 -12.50 4.74 26.90
CA LYS A 225 -12.31 6.05 26.23
C LYS A 225 -10.95 6.20 25.56
N ILE A 226 -10.02 5.29 25.81
CA ILE A 226 -8.62 5.40 25.37
C ILE A 226 -8.19 4.14 24.62
N LYS A 227 -7.10 4.24 23.86
CA LYS A 227 -6.56 3.11 23.10
C LYS A 227 -5.88 2.05 23.99
N ALA A 228 -5.14 2.50 25.00
CA ALA A 228 -4.40 1.66 25.93
C ALA A 228 -3.96 2.50 27.12
N LYS A 229 -3.57 1.84 28.22
CA LYS A 229 -2.93 2.47 29.38
C LYS A 229 -1.83 1.59 29.93
N LYS A 230 -0.65 2.16 30.18
CA LYS A 230 0.49 1.45 30.77
C LYS A 230 0.19 1.08 32.22
N PHE A 231 0.74 -0.03 32.70
CA PHE A 231 0.57 -0.43 34.10
C PHE A 231 1.10 0.63 35.08
N ASP A 232 2.19 1.32 34.73
CA ASP A 232 2.70 2.47 35.49
C ASP A 232 1.66 3.57 35.73
N ASP A 233 0.89 3.88 34.69
CA ASP A 233 -0.16 4.90 34.77
C ASP A 233 -1.40 4.37 35.50
N ILE A 234 -1.64 3.06 35.48
CA ILE A 234 -2.74 2.42 36.22
C ILE A 234 -2.46 2.49 37.72
N ARG A 235 -1.24 2.19 38.18
CA ARG A 235 -0.87 2.27 39.61
C ARG A 235 -1.15 3.65 40.20
N LYS A 236 -0.89 4.69 39.41
CA LYS A 236 -1.08 6.11 39.77
C LYS A 236 -2.53 6.59 39.75
N LEU A 237 -3.50 5.78 39.32
CA LEU A 237 -4.91 6.21 39.28
C LEU A 237 -5.42 6.51 40.68
N LYS A 238 -6.21 7.58 40.81
CA LYS A 238 -6.71 8.10 42.10
C LYS A 238 -7.49 7.08 42.93
N PHE A 239 -8.08 6.07 42.29
CA PHE A 239 -8.85 5.00 42.94
C PHE A 239 -8.02 3.74 43.28
N LEU A 240 -6.74 3.70 42.88
CA LEU A 240 -5.78 2.64 43.20
C LEU A 240 -4.66 3.12 44.12
N LYS A 241 -3.99 4.23 43.77
CA LYS A 241 -2.90 4.85 44.55
C LYS A 241 -1.85 3.84 45.04
N LEU A 242 -1.40 2.97 44.14
CA LEU A 242 -0.43 1.93 44.45
C LEU A 242 1.00 2.50 44.34
N GLY A 243 1.88 2.09 45.24
CA GLY A 243 3.32 2.33 45.16
C GLY A 243 4.01 1.47 44.10
N GLU A 244 5.33 1.65 43.92
CA GLU A 244 6.13 0.91 42.93
C GLU A 244 6.36 -0.55 43.31
N GLU A 245 6.20 -0.88 44.59
CA GLU A 245 6.29 -2.21 45.17
C GLU A 245 5.12 -3.14 44.77
N TYR A 246 4.05 -2.57 44.22
CA TYR A 246 2.89 -3.31 43.73
C TYR A 246 3.04 -3.65 42.25
N GLN A 247 2.62 -4.86 41.89
CA GLN A 247 2.62 -5.32 40.49
C GLN A 247 1.24 -5.81 40.07
N PHE A 248 0.98 -5.89 38.77
CA PHE A 248 -0.20 -6.58 38.27
C PHE A 248 0.15 -7.97 37.76
N ASN A 249 -0.72 -8.96 37.98
CA ASN A 249 -0.50 -10.33 37.46
C ASN A 249 -0.46 -10.42 35.92
N LEU A 250 -1.00 -9.42 35.23
CA LEU A 250 -0.98 -9.33 33.76
C LEU A 250 0.19 -8.48 33.25
N GLU A 251 0.99 -7.90 34.14
CA GLU A 251 2.19 -7.13 33.81
C GLU A 251 3.39 -8.06 33.63
N GLY A 252 4.17 -7.82 32.59
CA GLY A 252 5.40 -8.56 32.32
C GLY A 252 6.16 -7.99 31.13
N ASP A 253 7.30 -8.59 30.78
CA ASP A 253 8.19 -8.07 29.74
C ASP A 253 7.50 -7.87 28.39
N THR A 254 6.58 -8.79 28.06
CA THR A 254 5.81 -8.79 26.81
C THR A 254 4.52 -7.97 26.87
N ARG A 255 4.01 -7.67 28.07
CA ARG A 255 2.75 -6.96 28.30
C ARG A 255 2.96 -5.81 29.29
N LYS A 256 3.16 -4.61 28.73
CA LYS A 256 3.41 -3.37 29.50
C LYS A 256 2.17 -2.47 29.65
N GLU A 257 1.06 -2.82 28.99
CA GLU A 257 -0.17 -2.04 28.97
C GLU A 257 -1.43 -2.90 28.92
N LEU A 258 -2.53 -2.36 29.45
CA LEU A 258 -3.87 -2.85 29.17
C LEU A 258 -4.43 -2.15 27.93
N LYS A 259 -5.08 -2.92 27.07
CA LYS A 259 -5.72 -2.37 25.87
C LYS A 259 -7.07 -1.79 26.24
N GLY A 260 -7.35 -0.60 25.73
CA GLY A 260 -8.65 0.05 25.81
C GLY A 260 -9.39 -0.01 24.48
N ASN A 261 -10.52 0.70 24.39
CA ASN A 261 -11.33 0.76 23.18
C ASN A 261 -10.64 1.60 22.10
N ALA A 262 -9.74 0.96 21.36
CA ALA A 262 -8.97 1.60 20.29
C ALA A 262 -9.87 2.17 19.19
N THR A 263 -11.01 1.54 18.90
CA THR A 263 -11.93 2.04 17.88
C THR A 263 -12.57 3.35 18.33
N ALA A 264 -13.19 3.39 19.50
CA ALA A 264 -13.82 4.61 20.01
C ALA A 264 -12.80 5.74 20.18
N SER A 265 -11.62 5.43 20.71
CA SER A 265 -10.53 6.39 20.85
C SER A 265 -10.07 6.97 19.51
N LEU A 266 -10.02 6.15 18.45
CA LEU A 266 -9.69 6.63 17.10
C LEU A 266 -10.81 7.49 16.54
N LEU A 267 -12.06 7.01 16.58
CA LEU A 267 -13.22 7.71 16.01
C LEU A 267 -13.58 9.01 16.76
N ALA A 268 -13.19 9.15 18.02
CA ALA A 268 -13.43 10.37 18.81
C ALA A 268 -12.48 11.53 18.48
N LYS A 269 -11.49 11.34 17.61
CA LYS A 269 -10.54 12.41 17.28
C LYS A 269 -11.20 13.47 16.40
N LYS A 270 -10.96 14.74 16.76
CA LYS A 270 -11.46 15.92 16.03
C LYS A 270 -11.09 15.92 14.54
N GLU A 271 -9.92 15.38 14.19
CA GLU A 271 -9.43 15.30 12.81
C GLU A 271 -10.31 14.45 11.87
N HIS A 272 -11.22 13.64 12.41
CA HIS A 272 -12.15 12.83 11.64
C HIS A 272 -13.55 13.44 11.51
N PHE A 273 -13.82 14.52 12.23
CA PHE A 273 -15.03 15.32 12.08
C PHE A 273 -14.71 16.47 11.10
N GLY A 274 -15.58 16.71 10.12
CA GLY A 274 -15.44 17.84 9.21
C GLY A 274 -15.45 19.18 9.97
N LYS A 275 -15.20 20.29 9.28
CA LYS A 275 -15.46 21.61 9.88
C LYS A 275 -16.95 21.68 10.21
N ALA A 276 -17.25 21.95 11.48
CA ALA A 276 -18.60 22.21 11.95
C ALA A 276 -19.12 23.53 11.37
#